data_AF-A0AAE6FV59-F1
#
_entry.id   AF-A0AAE6FV59-F1
#
_cell.length_a   1.000
_cell.length_b   1.000
_cell.length_c   1.000
_cell.angle_alpha   90.00
_cell.angle_beta   90.00
_cell.angle_gamma   90.00
#
_symmetry.space_group_name_H-M   'P 1'
#
loop_
_entity.id
_entity.type
_entity.pdbx_description
1 polymer ?
#
loop_
_entity_poly.entity_id
_entity_poly.type
_entity_poly.pdbx_seq_one_letter_code
_entity_poly.pdbx_strand_id
1 'polypeptide(L)'
;MSTTSTDDTRTLTELEGHVMRAIQTKDLEAIKSLTTEDFIYRGADGAEMNRDAFVVGIAEIPGHITSVEAEKMKAHVFGDTGVLAGIQRSHLRMTDGSEVTDRVYFTDVWQRRDGKWLMVFAHSSPVPPNDVQTSETVSPQ
;
A
#
# COMPACT_ATOMS: atom_id res chain seq x y z
N MET A 1 9.76 -21.78 17.76
CA MET A 1 10.01 -20.86 16.64
C MET A 1 8.73 -20.29 16.01
N SER A 2 7.51 -20.62 16.50
CA SER A 2 6.26 -20.22 15.84
C SER A 2 5.60 -18.92 16.35
N THR A 3 6.13 -18.30 17.40
CA THR A 3 5.57 -17.05 17.97
C THR A 3 6.09 -15.80 17.26
N THR A 4 7.38 -15.75 16.93
CA THR A 4 8.02 -14.61 16.24
C THR A 4 7.39 -14.32 14.88
N SER A 5 7.05 -15.34 14.09
CA SER A 5 6.44 -15.14 12.77
C SER A 5 5.02 -14.56 12.83
N THR A 6 4.21 -14.94 13.82
CA THR A 6 2.85 -14.39 13.98
C THR A 6 2.90 -12.95 14.46
N ASP A 7 3.80 -12.64 15.38
CA ASP A 7 4.03 -11.26 15.83
C ASP A 7 4.56 -10.38 14.69
N ASP A 8 5.54 -10.86 13.91
CA ASP A 8 6.06 -10.15 12.75
C ASP A 8 4.97 -9.91 11.68
N THR A 9 4.11 -10.90 11.43
CA THR A 9 2.99 -10.76 10.48
C THR A 9 2.03 -9.65 10.92
N ARG A 10 1.71 -9.58 12.22
CA ARG A 10 0.89 -8.52 12.79
C ARG A 10 1.58 -7.16 12.70
N THR A 11 2.86 -7.08 13.09
CA THR A 11 3.64 -5.84 13.00
C THR A 11 3.70 -5.31 11.58
N LEU A 12 3.96 -6.16 10.59
CA LEU A 12 3.98 -5.76 9.19
C LEU A 12 2.61 -5.30 8.69
N THR A 13 1.53 -5.97 9.11
CA THR A 13 0.15 -5.55 8.81
C THR A 13 -0.17 -4.17 9.38
N GLU A 14 0.28 -3.88 10.60
CA GLU A 14 0.13 -2.56 11.24
C GLU A 14 0.95 -1.48 10.50
N LEU A 15 2.19 -1.81 10.10
CA LEU A 15 3.05 -0.90 9.33
C LEU A 15 2.47 -0.58 7.96
N GLU A 16 1.88 -1.56 7.27
CA GLU A 16 1.18 -1.33 6.00
C GLU A 16 -0.01 -0.39 6.18
N GLY A 17 -0.78 -0.56 7.27
CA GLY A 17 -1.82 0.40 7.64
C GLY A 17 -1.29 1.82 7.89
N HIS A 18 -0.07 1.96 8.42
CA HIS A 18 0.58 3.26 8.56
C HIS A 18 0.99 3.86 7.20
N VAL A 19 1.46 3.04 6.25
CA VAL A 19 1.74 3.50 4.87
C VAL A 19 0.47 4.03 4.22
N MET A 20 -0.63 3.26 4.27
CA MET A 20 -1.92 3.67 3.70
C MET A 20 -2.42 4.99 4.31
N ARG A 21 -2.32 5.14 5.64
CA ARG A 21 -2.66 6.39 6.32
C ARG A 21 -1.74 7.53 5.88
N ALA A 22 -0.44 7.30 5.80
CA ALA A 22 0.52 8.33 5.40
C ALA A 22 0.29 8.79 3.96
N ILE A 23 -0.09 7.90 3.03
CA ILE A 23 -0.53 8.26 1.68
C ILE A 23 -1.80 9.11 1.75
N GLN A 24 -2.83 8.64 2.47
CA GLN A 24 -4.11 9.35 2.63
C GLN A 24 -3.92 10.79 3.12
N THR A 25 -3.06 10.98 4.13
CA THR A 25 -2.81 12.30 4.73
C THR A 25 -1.67 13.06 4.07
N LYS A 26 -1.05 12.50 3.02
CA LYS A 26 0.18 13.02 2.40
C LYS A 26 1.29 13.32 3.43
N ASP A 27 1.45 12.46 4.43
CA ASP A 27 2.52 12.54 5.42
C ASP A 27 3.83 12.00 4.83
N LEU A 28 4.53 12.88 4.12
CA LEU A 28 5.75 12.53 3.38
C LEU A 28 6.90 12.08 4.29
N GLU A 29 6.98 12.61 5.51
CA GLU A 29 8.02 12.24 6.47
C GLU A 29 7.75 10.87 7.06
N ALA A 30 6.48 10.51 7.32
CA ALA A 30 6.11 9.15 7.67
C ALA A 30 6.49 8.17 6.55
N ILE A 31 6.18 8.48 5.28
CA ILE A 31 6.59 7.63 4.14
C ILE A 31 8.10 7.45 4.08
N LYS A 32 8.87 8.53 4.20
CA LYS A 32 10.34 8.44 4.25
C LYS A 32 10.85 7.60 5.42
N SER A 33 10.18 7.66 6.58
CA SER A 33 10.58 6.87 7.76
C SER A 33 10.28 5.38 7.62
N LEU A 34 9.29 5.02 6.79
CA LEU A 34 8.85 3.65 6.55
C LEU A 34 9.58 2.99 5.37
N THR A 35 10.24 3.76 4.52
CA THR A 35 10.94 3.31 3.31
C THR A 35 12.45 3.43 3.44
N THR A 36 13.19 2.50 2.83
CA THR A 36 14.66 2.56 2.80
C THR A 36 15.18 3.55 1.76
N GLU A 37 16.43 4.00 1.88
CA GLU A 37 17.02 4.92 0.91
C GLU A 37 17.13 4.33 -0.50
N ASP A 38 17.31 3.01 -0.58
CA ASP A 38 17.36 2.21 -1.80
C ASP A 38 15.98 1.71 -2.26
N PHE A 39 14.89 2.24 -1.70
CA PHE A 39 13.53 1.85 -2.05
C PHE A 39 13.21 2.12 -3.53
N ILE A 40 12.50 1.17 -4.13
CA ILE A 40 11.97 1.26 -5.50
C ILE A 40 10.46 0.99 -5.49
N TYR A 41 9.71 1.85 -6.18
CA TYR A 41 8.31 1.64 -6.50
C TYR A 41 8.16 1.33 -8.00
N ARG A 42 7.31 0.36 -8.33
CA ARG A 42 6.84 0.12 -9.70
C ARG A 42 5.33 0.28 -9.79
N GLY A 43 4.89 1.25 -10.57
CA GLY A 43 3.48 1.60 -10.74
C GLY A 43 2.72 0.66 -11.67
N ALA A 44 1.39 0.73 -11.58
CA ALA A 44 0.48 -0.02 -12.46
C ALA A 44 0.53 0.44 -13.92
N ASP A 45 1.08 1.63 -14.17
CA ASP A 45 1.41 2.18 -15.48
C ASP A 45 2.75 1.66 -16.05
N GLY A 46 3.48 0.87 -15.27
CA GLY A 46 4.80 0.33 -15.62
C GLY A 46 5.96 1.29 -15.34
N ALA A 47 5.71 2.47 -14.77
CA ALA A 47 6.76 3.41 -14.38
C ALA A 47 7.52 2.88 -13.14
N GLU A 48 8.83 3.14 -13.10
CA GLU A 48 9.67 2.88 -11.93
C GLU A 48 10.07 4.21 -11.29
N MET A 49 9.95 4.29 -9.96
CA MET A 49 10.30 5.47 -9.16
C MET A 49 11.25 5.05 -8.04
N ASN A 50 12.26 5.87 -7.78
CA ASN A 50 13.02 5.79 -6.53
C ASN A 50 12.21 6.43 -5.38
N ARG A 51 12.73 6.34 -4.14
CA ARG A 51 12.06 6.90 -2.95
C ARG A 51 11.65 8.36 -3.12
N ASP A 52 12.55 9.21 -3.59
CA ASP A 52 12.28 10.65 -3.67
C ASP A 52 11.20 10.96 -4.72
N ALA A 53 11.26 10.30 -5.88
CA ALA A 53 10.24 10.43 -6.92
C ALA A 53 8.87 9.89 -6.45
N PHE A 54 8.85 8.78 -5.70
CA PHE A 54 7.64 8.24 -5.11
C PHE A 54 7.00 9.21 -4.12
N VAL A 55 7.80 9.80 -3.23
CA VAL A 55 7.35 10.82 -2.27
C VAL A 55 6.80 12.07 -2.98
N VAL A 56 7.48 12.55 -4.03
CA VAL A 56 6.97 13.64 -4.87
C VAL A 56 5.64 13.26 -5.52
N GLY A 57 5.55 12.05 -6.07
CA GLY A 57 4.32 11.52 -6.66
C GLY A 57 3.14 11.56 -5.69
N ILE A 58 3.32 11.15 -4.43
CA ILE A 58 2.28 11.23 -3.39
C ILE A 58 1.87 12.68 -3.13
N ALA A 59 2.84 13.61 -3.04
CA ALA A 59 2.56 15.02 -2.81
C ALA A 59 1.72 15.63 -3.94
N GLU A 60 2.01 15.23 -5.19
CA GLU A 60 1.40 15.72 -6.41
C GLU A 60 0.04 15.08 -6.76
N ILE A 61 -0.41 14.05 -6.03
CA ILE A 61 -1.74 13.45 -6.22
C ILE A 61 -2.80 14.58 -6.22
N PRO A 62 -3.61 14.74 -7.28
CA PRO A 62 -4.56 15.83 -7.35
C PRO A 62 -5.69 15.66 -6.34
N GLY A 63 -6.16 16.79 -5.79
CA GLY A 63 -7.30 16.82 -4.88
C GLY A 63 -7.00 16.31 -3.47
N HIS A 64 -8.04 15.79 -2.81
CA HIS A 64 -7.99 15.27 -1.45
C HIS A 64 -8.28 13.77 -1.44
N ILE A 65 -7.36 12.99 -0.88
CA ILE A 65 -7.52 11.54 -0.72
C ILE A 65 -8.38 11.31 0.52
N THR A 66 -9.63 10.92 0.31
CA THR A 66 -10.61 10.76 1.39
C THR A 66 -10.45 9.43 2.10
N SER A 67 -10.02 8.37 1.41
CA SER A 67 -9.61 7.11 2.03
C SER A 67 -8.57 6.34 1.22
N VAL A 68 -7.76 5.55 1.92
CA VAL A 68 -6.87 4.53 1.35
C VAL A 68 -6.97 3.30 2.25
N GLU A 69 -7.41 2.18 1.69
CA GLU A 69 -7.73 0.97 2.43
C GLU A 69 -7.17 -0.27 1.72
N ALA A 70 -6.78 -1.27 2.51
CA ALA A 70 -6.33 -2.56 1.99
C ALA A 70 -7.46 -3.61 2.08
N GLU A 71 -7.77 -4.27 0.97
CA GLU A 71 -8.70 -5.38 0.88
C GLU A 71 -7.93 -6.68 0.65
N LYS A 72 -8.41 -7.78 1.25
CA LYS A 72 -7.87 -9.14 1.06
C LYS A 72 -6.34 -9.25 1.31
N MET A 73 -5.80 -8.38 2.17
CA MET A 73 -4.38 -8.32 2.45
C MET A 73 -3.88 -9.62 3.11
N LYS A 74 -2.76 -10.13 2.61
CA LYS A 74 -2.04 -11.28 3.16
C LYS A 74 -0.61 -10.87 3.44
N ALA A 75 -0.06 -11.39 4.52
CA ALA A 75 1.31 -11.17 4.91
C ALA A 75 2.03 -12.51 5.07
N HIS A 76 3.26 -12.58 4.55
CA HIS A 76 4.13 -13.74 4.64
C HIS A 76 5.50 -13.29 5.13
N VAL A 77 6.08 -14.01 6.09
CA VAL A 77 7.39 -13.69 6.69
C VAL A 77 8.37 -14.81 6.41
N PHE A 78 9.55 -14.44 5.89
CA PHE A 78 10.67 -15.30 5.55
C PHE A 78 11.94 -14.77 6.22
N GLY A 79 12.19 -15.19 7.46
CA GLY A 79 13.29 -14.66 8.25
C GLY A 79 13.16 -13.14 8.44
N ASP A 80 14.10 -12.38 7.86
CA ASP A 80 14.14 -10.91 7.91
C ASP A 80 13.48 -10.24 6.70
N THR A 81 12.70 -10.97 5.91
CA THR A 81 11.92 -10.43 4.79
C THR A 81 10.43 -10.67 5.01
N GLY A 82 9.62 -9.63 4.81
CA GLY A 82 8.17 -9.67 4.82
C GLY A 82 7.64 -9.36 3.43
N VAL A 83 6.58 -10.05 3.01
CA VAL A 83 5.87 -9.74 1.76
C VAL A 83 4.40 -9.57 2.10
N LEU A 84 3.85 -8.41 1.76
CA LEU A 84 2.44 -8.10 1.90
C LEU A 84 1.85 -7.89 0.52
N ALA A 85 0.66 -8.44 0.30
CA ALA A 85 -0.03 -8.29 -0.97
C ALA A 85 -1.53 -8.26 -0.74
N GLY A 86 -2.23 -7.48 -1.57
CA GLY A 86 -3.66 -7.29 -1.48
C GLY A 86 -4.18 -6.38 -2.59
N ILE A 87 -5.33 -5.78 -2.36
CA ILE A 87 -5.88 -4.72 -3.21
C ILE A 87 -5.87 -3.44 -2.40
N GLN A 88 -5.26 -2.38 -2.92
CA GLN A 88 -5.42 -1.04 -2.37
C GLN A 88 -6.62 -0.41 -3.05
N ARG A 89 -7.59 0.06 -2.27
CA ARG A 89 -8.71 0.87 -2.73
C ARG A 89 -8.55 2.28 -2.20
N SER A 90 -8.63 3.26 -3.09
CA SER A 90 -8.56 4.67 -2.69
C SER A 90 -9.76 5.45 -3.22
N HIS A 91 -10.18 6.45 -2.44
CA HIS A 91 -11.17 7.44 -2.87
C HIS A 91 -10.54 8.82 -2.85
N LEU A 92 -10.78 9.56 -3.91
CA LEU A 92 -10.25 10.90 -4.10
C LEU A 92 -11.39 11.84 -4.46
N ARG A 93 -11.40 13.00 -3.82
CA ARG A 93 -12.16 14.16 -4.28
C ARG A 93 -11.22 15.07 -5.04
N MET A 94 -11.41 15.15 -6.35
CA MET A 94 -10.58 15.92 -7.26
C MET A 94 -10.81 17.43 -7.10
N THR A 95 -9.90 18.24 -7.62
CA THR A 95 -9.96 19.71 -7.54
C THR A 95 -11.13 20.31 -8.33
N ASP A 96 -11.62 19.60 -9.36
CA ASP A 96 -12.81 19.96 -10.13
C ASP A 96 -14.13 19.55 -9.44
N GLY A 97 -14.04 18.91 -8.26
CA GLY A 97 -15.18 18.42 -7.48
C GLY A 97 -15.65 17.02 -7.86
N SER A 98 -15.08 16.38 -8.87
CA SER A 98 -15.38 14.98 -9.20
C SER A 98 -14.85 14.03 -8.11
N GLU A 99 -15.49 12.87 -7.96
CA GLU A 99 -15.04 11.81 -7.05
C GLU A 99 -14.56 10.61 -7.88
N VAL A 100 -13.38 10.10 -7.53
CA VAL A 100 -12.72 8.99 -8.20
C VAL A 100 -12.47 7.87 -7.18
N THR A 101 -12.79 6.64 -7.57
CA THR A 101 -12.41 5.44 -6.85
C THR A 101 -11.39 4.68 -7.69
N ASP A 102 -10.23 4.40 -7.11
CA ASP A 102 -9.19 3.61 -7.77
C ASP A 102 -8.93 2.29 -7.01
N ARG A 103 -8.55 1.25 -7.76
CA ARG A 103 -8.21 -0.07 -7.23
C ARG A 103 -7.00 -0.63 -7.96
N VAL A 104 -5.95 -0.95 -7.20
CA VAL A 104 -4.73 -1.60 -7.69
C VAL A 104 -4.41 -2.82 -6.86
N TYR A 105 -3.91 -3.89 -7.47
CA TYR A 105 -3.21 -4.91 -6.70
C TYR A 105 -1.89 -4.30 -6.23
N PHE A 106 -1.51 -4.57 -4.98
CA PHE A 106 -0.20 -4.17 -4.46
C PHE A 106 0.59 -5.39 -3.99
N THR A 107 1.92 -5.26 -4.02
CA THR A 107 2.87 -6.17 -3.40
C THR A 107 4.01 -5.36 -2.83
N ASP A 108 4.11 -5.36 -1.51
CA ASP A 108 5.12 -4.60 -0.77
C ASP A 108 6.06 -5.55 -0.06
N VAL A 109 7.35 -5.32 -0.26
CA VAL A 109 8.44 -6.10 0.31
C VAL A 109 9.09 -5.26 1.40
N TRP A 110 9.09 -5.83 2.58
CA TRP A 110 9.67 -5.27 3.78
C TRP A 110 10.93 -6.06 4.15
N GLN A 111 11.96 -5.37 4.62
CA GLN A 111 13.15 -5.98 5.15
C GLN A 111 13.42 -5.47 6.56
N ARG A 112 13.78 -6.37 7.47
CA ARG A 112 14.22 -5.99 8.80
C ARG A 112 15.69 -5.57 8.75
N ARG A 113 15.96 -4.28 8.95
CA ARG A 113 17.30 -3.66 9.02
C ARG A 113 17.51 -3.08 10.41
N ASP A 114 18.58 -3.48 11.09
CA ASP A 114 18.91 -3.03 12.45
C ASP A 114 17.74 -3.17 13.45
N GLY A 115 17.00 -4.28 13.33
CA GLY A 115 15.85 -4.58 14.18
C GLY A 115 14.56 -3.82 13.84
N LYS A 116 14.54 -3.04 12.75
CA LYS A 116 13.35 -2.31 12.27
C LYS A 116 12.91 -2.80 10.92
N TRP A 117 11.61 -3.02 10.74
CA TRP A 117 11.02 -3.29 9.43
C TRP A 117 10.94 -2.01 8.62
N LEU A 118 11.50 -2.03 7.41
CA LEU A 118 11.45 -0.94 6.45
C LEU A 118 11.06 -1.51 5.08
N MET A 119 10.20 -0.80 4.36
CA MET A 119 9.80 -1.17 3.01
C MET A 119 10.94 -0.89 2.05
N VAL A 120 11.35 -1.91 1.30
CA VAL A 120 12.47 -1.87 0.34
C VAL A 120 11.98 -1.89 -1.11
N PHE A 121 10.77 -2.37 -1.35
CA PHE A 121 10.19 -2.42 -2.69
C PHE A 121 8.68 -2.42 -2.61
N ALA A 122 8.04 -1.70 -3.53
CA ALA A 122 6.60 -1.71 -3.69
C ALA A 122 6.26 -1.88 -5.18
N HIS A 123 5.21 -2.64 -5.46
CA HIS A 123 4.73 -2.87 -6.81
C HIS A 123 3.21 -2.79 -6.86
N SER A 124 2.71 -2.04 -7.83
CA SER A 124 1.28 -1.97 -8.15
C SER A 124 1.03 -2.54 -9.54
N SER A 125 -0.11 -3.21 -9.70
CA SER A 125 -0.62 -3.63 -11.02
C SER A 125 -2.12 -3.38 -11.13
N PRO A 126 -2.66 -3.21 -12.35
CA PRO A 126 -4.08 -2.93 -12.54
C PRO A 126 -4.96 -4.07 -12.00
N VAL A 127 -6.07 -3.72 -11.33
CA VAL A 127 -7.14 -4.69 -11.07
C VAL A 127 -8.01 -4.80 -12.34
N PRO A 128 -8.27 -6.02 -12.87
CA PRO A 128 -9.16 -6.20 -14.01
C PRO A 128 -10.56 -5.65 -13.74
N PRO A 129 -11.26 -5.10 -14.75
CA PRO A 129 -12.61 -4.54 -14.59
C PRO A 129 -13.65 -5.49 -13.96
N ASN A 130 -13.48 -6.80 -14.14
CA ASN A 130 -14.43 -7.82 -13.69
C ASN A 130 -14.33 -8.15 -12.19
N ASP A 131 -13.29 -7.67 -11.49
CA ASP A 131 -13.11 -7.87 -10.04
C ASP A 131 -13.83 -6.82 -9.18
N VAL A 132 -14.59 -5.92 -9.80
CA VAL A 132 -15.41 -4.88 -9.14
C VAL A 132 -16.75 -5.45 -8.63
N GLN A 133 -17.14 -6.67 -9.02
CA GLN A 133 -18.49 -7.19 -8.83
C GLN A 133 -18.54 -8.55 -8.12
N THR A 134 -18.01 -8.68 -6.90
CA THR A 134 -18.26 -9.88 -6.05
C THR A 134 -18.61 -9.58 -4.59
N SER A 135 -18.82 -8.32 -4.22
CA SER A 135 -19.12 -7.94 -2.82
C SER A 135 -20.45 -7.21 -2.69
N GLU A 136 -21.50 -7.65 -3.37
CA GLU A 136 -22.88 -7.25 -3.05
C GLU A 136 -23.87 -8.17 -3.76
N THR A 137 -24.19 -9.30 -3.14
CA THR A 137 -25.47 -9.96 -3.37
C THR A 137 -26.01 -10.37 -2.02
N VAL A 138 -26.62 -9.41 -1.32
CA VAL A 138 -27.64 -9.74 -0.33
C VAL A 138 -28.83 -10.24 -1.14
N SER A 139 -28.99 -11.56 -1.24
CA SER A 139 -30.26 -12.14 -1.68
C SER A 139 -31.25 -12.09 -0.52
N PRO A 140 -32.45 -11.52 -0.71
CA PRO A 140 -33.56 -11.78 0.18
C PRO A 140 -34.28 -13.07 -0.28
N GLN A 141 -34.41 -14.02 0.64
CA GLN A 141 -35.61 -14.87 0.77
C GLN A 141 -35.78 -15.25 2.24
#